data_AF-A0A7Y1XBH7-F1
#
_entry.id   AF-A0A7Y1XBH7-F1
#
_cell.length_a   1.000
_cell.length_b   1.000
_cell.length_c   1.000
_cell.angle_alpha   90.00
_cell.angle_beta   90.00
_cell.angle_gamma   90.00
#
_symmetry.space_group_name_H-M   'P 1'
#
loop_
_entity.id
_entity.type
_entity.pdbx_description
1 polymer ?
#
loop_
_entity_poly.entity_id
_entity_poly.type
_entity_poly.pdbx_seq_one_letter_code
_entity_poly.pdbx_strand_id
1 'polypeptide(L)'
;VLRELKEETGLIAGELTALGTIHTSNCFTDETAYLFLAEDLITGPASPDPTEKLAVRQMSFSDVMAMVERGDIQDAMTIVALYRTRDVLRGRGLIT
;
A
#
# COMPACT_ATOMS: atom_id res chain seq x y z
N VAL A 1 -5.44 -4.28 8.83
CA VAL A 1 -5.29 -3.09 7.97
C VAL A 1 -5.24 -1.82 8.80
N LEU A 2 -6.35 -1.29 9.34
CA LEU A 2 -6.33 0.00 10.06
C LEU A 2 -5.39 0.03 11.28
N ARG A 3 -5.29 -1.08 12.02
CA ARG A 3 -4.34 -1.19 13.15
C ARG A 3 -2.90 -1.06 12.67
N GLU A 4 -2.46 -1.95 11.78
CA GLU A 4 -1.09 -1.97 11.22
C GLU A 4 -0.73 -0.62 10.58
N LEU A 5 -1.63 -0.02 9.77
CA LEU A 5 -1.40 1.28 9.15
C LEU A 5 -1.05 2.35 10.20
N LYS A 6 -1.83 2.42 11.30
CA LYS A 6 -1.58 3.36 12.38
C LYS A 6 -0.31 3.03 13.15
N GLU A 7 -0.07 1.75 13.43
CA GLU A 7 1.08 1.27 14.19
C GLU A 7 2.39 1.60 13.49
N GLU A 8 2.52 1.21 12.22
CA GLU A 8 3.75 1.37 11.44
C GLU A 8 3.98 2.82 10.97
N THR A 9 2.92 3.52 10.57
CA THR A 9 3.04 4.81 9.88
C THR A 9 2.46 6.00 10.64
N GLY A 10 1.65 5.75 11.67
CA GLY A 10 0.88 6.78 12.37
C GLY A 10 -0.35 7.27 11.60
N LEU A 11 -0.63 6.73 10.40
CA LEU A 11 -1.74 7.18 9.56
C LEU A 11 -3.06 6.52 9.94
N ILE A 12 -4.13 7.31 9.89
CA ILE A 12 -5.50 6.86 10.12
C ILE A 12 -6.30 7.17 8.86
N ALA A 13 -6.92 6.15 8.26
CA ALA A 13 -7.72 6.31 7.06
C ALA A 13 -9.19 6.60 7.39
N GLY A 14 -9.79 7.56 6.67
CA GLY A 14 -11.24 7.82 6.68
C GLY A 14 -12.00 6.90 5.73
N GLU A 15 -11.39 6.52 4.61
CA GLU A 15 -11.94 5.58 3.64
C GLU A 15 -10.96 4.44 3.34
N LEU A 16 -11.49 3.22 3.20
CA LEU A 16 -10.75 2.07 2.71
C LEU A 16 -11.46 1.47 1.50
N THR A 17 -10.80 1.50 0.35
CA THR A 17 -11.25 0.83 -0.86
C THR A 17 -10.51 -0.51 -1.01
N ALA A 18 -11.26 -1.62 -1.10
CA ALA A 18 -10.65 -2.93 -1.33
C ALA A 18 -10.09 -3.03 -2.75
N LEU A 19 -8.83 -3.44 -2.87
CA LEU A 19 -8.15 -3.72 -4.14
C LEU A 19 -8.15 -5.22 -4.45
N GLY A 20 -8.88 -6.03 -3.70
CA GLY A 20 -8.95 -7.48 -3.83
C GLY A 20 -7.80 -8.21 -3.13
N THR A 21 -7.64 -9.49 -3.44
CA THR A 21 -6.68 -10.38 -2.79
C THR A 21 -5.65 -10.94 -3.76
N ILE A 22 -4.55 -11.45 -3.22
CA ILE A 22 -3.54 -12.25 -3.93
C ILE A 22 -2.98 -13.35 -3.02
N HIS A 23 -2.49 -14.44 -3.60
CA HIS A 23 -1.63 -15.37 -2.89
C HIS A 23 -0.18 -14.87 -2.97
N THR A 24 0.54 -14.89 -1.85
CA THR A 24 1.91 -14.35 -1.76
C THR A 24 2.92 -15.27 -2.43
N SER A 25 2.74 -16.58 -2.29
CA SER A 25 3.47 -17.60 -3.05
C SER A 25 2.70 -18.92 -3.03
N ASN A 26 1.91 -19.17 -4.07
CA ASN A 26 1.01 -20.34 -4.15
C ASN A 26 1.74 -21.70 -4.16
N CYS A 27 3.05 -21.74 -4.40
CA CYS A 27 3.85 -22.96 -4.34
C CYS A 27 4.51 -23.21 -2.97
N PHE A 28 4.43 -22.24 -2.05
CA PHE A 28 5.13 -22.31 -0.75
C PHE A 28 4.19 -22.13 0.45
N THR A 29 3.19 -21.26 0.33
CA THR A 29 2.29 -20.89 1.42
C THR A 29 0.85 -20.77 0.92
N ASP A 30 -0.10 -21.02 1.81
CA ASP A 30 -1.53 -20.75 1.61
C ASP A 30 -1.91 -19.32 2.04
N GLU A 31 -0.92 -18.51 2.43
CA GLU A 31 -1.10 -17.12 2.80
C GLU A 31 -1.81 -16.33 1.68
N THR A 32 -2.80 -15.56 2.12
CA THR A 32 -3.59 -14.68 1.27
C THR A 32 -3.43 -13.25 1.77
N ALA A 33 -2.89 -12.39 0.91
CA ALA A 33 -2.78 -10.96 1.18
C ALA A 33 -4.06 -10.25 0.71
N TYR A 34 -4.56 -9.35 1.56
CA TYR A 34 -5.71 -8.50 1.28
C TYR A 34 -5.21 -7.07 1.07
N LEU A 35 -5.43 -6.53 -0.12
CA LEU A 35 -4.89 -5.23 -0.53
C LEU A 35 -5.97 -4.16 -0.44
N PHE A 36 -5.60 -2.97 0.04
CA PHE A 36 -6.50 -1.84 0.23
C PHE A 36 -5.83 -0.53 -0.19
N LEU A 37 -6.64 0.38 -0.75
CA LEU A 37 -6.32 1.79 -0.90
C LEU A 37 -6.89 2.55 0.31
N ALA A 38 -6.04 3.28 1.00
CA ALA A 38 -6.41 4.10 2.15
C ALA A 38 -6.44 5.58 1.75
N GLU A 39 -7.58 6.23 1.99
CA GLU A 39 -7.86 7.62 1.62
C GLU A 39 -8.36 8.40 2.84
N ASP A 40 -8.46 9.72 2.70
CA ASP A 40 -8.81 10.65 3.79
C ASP A 40 -7.93 10.45 5.03
N LEU A 41 -6.60 10.49 4.79
CA LEU A 41 -5.59 10.17 5.79
C LEU A 41 -5.40 11.32 6.79
N ILE A 42 -5.39 10.96 8.08
CA ILE A 42 -5.03 11.84 9.19
C ILE A 42 -3.75 11.31 9.85
N THR A 43 -2.83 12.20 10.16
CA THR A 43 -1.58 11.85 10.83
C THR A 43 -1.75 11.80 12.36
N GLY A 44 -1.24 10.74 12.97
CA GLY A 44 -1.08 10.56 14.41
C GLY A 44 0.29 9.98 14.75
N PRO A 45 0.51 9.61 16.03
CA PRO A 45 1.75 8.98 16.44
C PRO A 45 1.84 7.53 15.92
N ALA A 46 2.99 7.18 15.34
CA ALA A 46 3.37 5.80 15.03
C ALA A 46 3.95 5.10 16.27
N SER A 47 3.85 3.78 16.32
CA SER A 47 4.37 2.94 17.40
C SER A 47 4.75 1.55 16.86
N PRO A 48 5.71 1.46 15.90
CA PRO A 48 6.12 0.17 15.32
C PRO A 48 6.72 -0.77 16.37
N ASP A 49 6.66 -2.08 16.10
CA ASP A 49 7.25 -3.09 16.97
C ASP A 49 8.79 -2.93 17.02
N PRO A 50 9.46 -3.23 18.14
CA PRO A 50 10.93 -3.11 18.25
C PRO A 50 11.72 -3.88 17.19
N THR A 51 11.14 -4.91 16.59
CA THR A 51 11.77 -5.71 15.52
C THR A 51 11.66 -5.07 14.14
N GLU A 52 10.79 -4.07 13.98
CA GLU A 52 10.54 -3.40 12.72
C GLU A 52 11.52 -2.24 12.48
N LYS A 53 12.19 -2.27 11.33
CA LYS A 53 13.10 -1.20 10.89
C LYS A 53 12.49 -0.47 9.71
N LEU A 54 11.60 0.46 10.00
CA LEU A 54 10.79 1.17 9.00
C LEU A 54 11.17 2.64 8.91
N ALA A 55 10.99 3.21 7.71
CA ALA A 55 11.09 4.64 7.46
C ALA A 55 9.91 5.08 6.59
N VAL A 56 9.09 5.99 7.09
CA VAL A 56 7.94 6.52 6.35
C VAL A 56 8.40 7.61 5.39
N ARG A 57 7.97 7.52 4.13
CA ARG A 57 8.25 8.53 3.10
C ARG A 57 6.97 8.89 2.36
N GLN A 58 6.76 10.19 2.15
CA GLN A 58 5.71 10.70 1.28
C GLN A 58 6.30 10.98 -0.09
N MET A 59 5.63 10.49 -1.13
CA MET A 59 6.07 10.59 -2.52
C MET A 59 4.85 10.84 -3.41
N SER A 60 5.06 11.48 -4.56
CA SER A 60 3.98 11.60 -5.54
C SER A 60 3.65 10.21 -6.12
N PHE A 61 2.39 9.99 -6.46
CA PHE A 61 1.97 8.72 -7.05
C PHE A 61 2.74 8.41 -8.35
N SER A 62 3.00 9.43 -9.18
CA SER A 62 3.79 9.29 -10.40
C SER A 62 5.24 8.86 -10.14
N ASP A 63 5.88 9.38 -9.09
CA ASP A 63 7.26 9.00 -8.75
C ASP A 63 7.33 7.55 -8.29
N VAL A 64 6.38 7.14 -7.45
CA VAL A 64 6.30 5.75 -6.96
C VAL A 64 6.01 4.78 -8.11
N MET A 65 5.11 5.14 -9.03
CA MET A 65 4.90 4.33 -10.24
C MET A 65 6.17 4.24 -11.08
N ALA A 66 6.91 5.35 -11.28
CA ALA A 66 8.17 5.32 -12.00
C ALA A 66 9.23 4.43 -11.31
N MET A 67 9.23 4.35 -9.96
CA MET A 67 10.08 3.42 -9.22
C MET A 67 9.71 1.95 -9.48
N VAL A 68 8.41 1.63 -9.56
CA VAL A 68 7.95 0.29 -9.96
C VAL A 68 8.44 -0.06 -11.37
N GLU A 69 8.25 0.85 -12.33
CA GLU A 69 8.63 0.61 -13.74
C GLU A 69 10.14 0.45 -13.93
N ARG A 70 10.96 1.11 -13.10
CA ARG A 70 12.42 0.95 -13.09
C ARG A 70 12.90 -0.30 -12.34
N GLY A 71 12.03 -0.95 -11.58
CA GLY A 71 12.38 -2.10 -10.74
C GLY A 71 13.04 -1.72 -9.40
N ASP A 72 12.95 -0.46 -8.97
CA ASP A 72 13.41 -0.02 -7.64
C ASP A 72 12.51 -0.60 -6.53
N ILE A 73 11.23 -0.82 -6.84
CA ILE A 73 10.28 -1.52 -5.98
C ILE A 73 10.11 -2.94 -6.52
N GLN A 74 10.45 -3.93 -5.71
CA GLN A 74 10.46 -5.35 -6.08
C GLN A 74 9.46 -6.20 -5.30
N ASP A 75 8.88 -5.65 -4.24
CA ASP A 75 7.87 -6.35 -3.45
C ASP A 75 6.59 -6.57 -4.26
N ALA A 76 6.20 -7.83 -4.46
CA ALA A 76 5.10 -8.20 -5.34
C ALA A 76 3.75 -7.64 -4.87
N MET A 77 3.50 -7.63 -3.55
CA MET A 77 2.24 -7.11 -3.01
C MET A 77 2.13 -5.61 -3.25
N THR A 78 3.20 -4.87 -3.01
CA THR A 78 3.31 -3.43 -3.26
C THR A 78 3.07 -3.11 -4.73
N ILE A 79 3.73 -3.83 -5.66
CA ILE A 79 3.58 -3.63 -7.10
C ILE A 79 2.11 -3.85 -7.52
N VAL A 80 1.50 -4.95 -7.09
CA VAL A 80 0.09 -5.25 -7.42
C VAL A 80 -0.85 -4.19 -6.83
N ALA A 81 -0.64 -3.78 -5.57
CA ALA A 81 -1.45 -2.77 -4.92
C ALA A 81 -1.38 -1.42 -5.66
N LEU A 82 -0.19 -1.01 -6.10
CA LEU A 82 0.02 0.23 -6.84
C LEU A 82 -0.67 0.22 -8.22
N TYR A 83 -0.56 -0.88 -8.97
CA TYR A 83 -1.26 -0.99 -10.26
C TYR A 83 -2.78 -1.01 -10.11
N ARG A 84 -3.31 -1.76 -9.13
CA ARG A 84 -4.77 -1.76 -8.87
C ARG A 84 -5.25 -0.39 -8.37
N THR A 85 -4.44 0.31 -7.57
CA THR A 85 -4.72 1.68 -7.16
C THR A 85 -4.76 2.62 -8.37
N ARG A 86 -3.80 2.53 -9.29
CA ARG A 86 -3.79 3.31 -10.54
C ARG A 86 -5.09 3.13 -11.31
N ASP A 87 -5.56 1.89 -11.45
CA ASP A 87 -6.77 1.59 -12.22
C ASP A 87 -8.03 2.13 -11.50
N VAL A 88 -8.09 2.06 -10.16
CA VAL A 88 -9.15 2.71 -9.36
C VAL A 88 -9.13 4.23 -9.55
N LEU A 89 -7.97 4.87 -9.44
CA LEU A 89 -7.83 6.32 -9.57
C LEU A 89 -8.18 6.80 -10.99
N ARG A 90 -7.81 6.03 -12.03
CA ARG A 90 -8.22 6.28 -13.42
C ARG A 90 -9.71 6.14 -13.62
N GLY A 91 -10.31 5.08 -13.07
CA GLY A 91 -11.76 4.87 -13.11
C GLY A 91 -12.55 6.01 -12.44
N ARG A 92 -11.95 6.67 -11.44
CA ARG A 92 -12.47 7.87 -10.76
C ARG A 92 -12.11 9.19 -11.46
N GLY A 93 -11.30 9.17 -12.52
CA GLY A 93 -10.84 10.37 -13.24
C GLY A 93 -9.85 11.25 -12.45
N LEU A 94 -9.20 10.70 -11.42
CA LEU A 94 -8.26 11.44 -10.56
C LEU A 94 -6.84 11.51 -11.13
N ILE A 95 -6.50 10.60 -12.04
CA ILE A 95 -5.22 10.57 -12.77
C ILE A 95 -5.45 10.18 -14.24
N THR A 96 -4.50 10.50 -15.10
CA THR A 96 -4.54 10.24 -16.56
C THR A 96 -3.92 8.89 -16.94
#